data_AF-A0A1G2QFW1-F1
#
_entry.id   AF-A0A1G2QFW1-F1
#
_cell.length_a   1.000
_cell.length_b   1.000
_cell.length_c   1.000
_cell.angle_alpha   90.00
_cell.angle_beta   90.00
_cell.angle_gamma   90.00
#
_symmetry.space_group_name_H-M   'P 1'
#
loop_
_entity.id
_entity.type
_entity.pdbx_description
1 polymer ?
#
loop_
_entity_poly.entity_id
_entity_poly.type
_entity_poly.pdbx_seq_one_letter_code
_entity_poly.pdbx_strand_id
1 'polypeptide(L)'
;MATSITHVLELTGEIVVQSTSWKFVPKERFNSHNEEVRFNLLGKRFLDWFVLTEDADWITDRNQRILRCHRLVQTTKDEAIIAELGSDVIKLLVSLPEIYTLLRDHGWGTPGVLLSNGEANIFYVRDPTGTPRAIFTYCDAVGWCVGAHHIGATDKWEVGRQVFSCAPASEDW
;
A
#
# COMPACT_ATOMS: atom_id res chain seq x y z
N MET A 1 22.30 -23.56 17.24
CA MET A 1 22.06 -23.40 15.78
C MET A 1 21.64 -21.97 15.56
N ALA A 2 22.43 -21.19 14.82
CA ALA A 2 22.02 -19.84 14.45
C ALA A 2 20.98 -19.98 13.34
N THR A 3 19.73 -19.60 13.64
CA THR A 3 18.69 -19.46 12.62
C THR A 3 19.17 -18.35 11.69
N SER A 4 19.61 -18.70 10.48
CA SER A 4 19.88 -17.69 9.46
C SER A 4 18.57 -16.95 9.23
N ILE A 5 18.53 -15.66 9.57
CA ILE A 5 17.38 -14.82 9.26
C ILE A 5 17.34 -14.74 7.74
N THR A 6 16.34 -15.38 7.14
CA THR A 6 16.11 -15.26 5.70
C THR A 6 15.57 -13.86 5.46
N HIS A 7 16.39 -13.00 4.88
CA HIS A 7 15.98 -11.67 4.43
C HIS A 7 15.19 -11.78 3.13
N VAL A 8 13.94 -11.33 3.14
CA VAL A 8 13.05 -11.27 1.97
C VAL A 8 12.85 -9.85 1.44
N LEU A 9 13.28 -8.83 2.19
CA LEU A 9 13.19 -7.41 1.82
C LEU A 9 14.56 -6.74 1.72
N GLU A 10 14.69 -5.86 0.74
CA GLU A 10 15.80 -4.90 0.60
C GLU A 10 15.24 -3.48 0.71
N LEU A 11 15.73 -2.65 1.64
CA LEU A 11 15.35 -1.24 1.72
C LEU A 11 15.90 -0.49 0.50
N THR A 12 15.04 0.09 -0.31
CA THR A 12 15.41 0.84 -1.53
C THR A 12 15.29 2.35 -1.36
N GLY A 13 14.61 2.82 -0.31
CA GLY A 13 14.52 4.24 -0.01
C GLY A 13 13.45 4.59 1.01
N GLU A 14 13.32 5.88 1.28
CA GLU A 14 12.28 6.46 2.11
C GLU A 14 11.65 7.64 1.36
N ILE A 15 10.35 7.84 1.56
CA ILE A 15 9.62 8.95 0.98
C ILE A 15 8.79 9.66 2.04
N VAL A 16 8.61 10.96 1.87
CA VAL A 16 7.68 11.75 2.67
C VAL A 16 6.35 11.81 1.93
N VAL A 17 5.31 11.23 2.49
CA VAL A 17 3.95 11.34 1.97
C VAL A 17 3.23 12.43 2.73
N GLN A 18 2.71 13.40 1.99
CA GLN A 18 1.84 14.42 2.55
C GLN A 18 0.49 13.78 2.83
N SER A 19 0.11 13.73 4.10
CA SER A 19 -1.28 13.42 4.44
C SER A 19 -2.19 14.53 3.94
N THR A 20 -3.36 14.14 3.47
CA THR A 20 -4.28 15.08 2.86
C THR A 20 -5.08 15.82 3.94
N SER A 21 -5.17 17.15 3.86
CA SER A 21 -5.91 17.98 4.83
C SER A 21 -7.43 18.00 4.63
N TRP A 22 -7.95 17.28 3.63
CA TRP A 22 -9.36 17.22 3.26
C TRP A 22 -10.05 15.95 3.76
N LYS A 23 -11.39 15.97 3.80
CA LYS A 23 -12.17 14.76 4.04
C LYS A 23 -11.91 13.75 2.92
N PHE A 24 -11.43 12.56 3.26
CA PHE A 24 -11.20 11.51 2.29
C PHE A 24 -12.46 10.66 2.09
N VAL A 25 -13.00 10.68 0.87
CA VAL A 25 -14.18 9.90 0.49
C VAL A 25 -13.76 8.88 -0.57
N PRO A 26 -13.54 7.60 -0.23
CA PRO A 26 -12.98 6.61 -1.15
C PRO A 26 -13.75 6.50 -2.47
N LYS A 27 -15.09 6.52 -2.46
CA LYS A 27 -15.92 6.47 -3.68
C LYS A 27 -15.69 7.64 -4.65
N GLU A 28 -15.32 8.80 -4.14
CA GLU A 28 -15.00 9.98 -4.97
C GLU A 28 -13.58 9.91 -5.54
N ARG A 29 -12.69 9.11 -4.92
CA ARG A 29 -11.28 9.01 -5.28
C ARG A 29 -10.97 7.76 -6.10
N PHE A 30 -11.59 6.63 -5.82
CA PHE A 30 -11.41 5.38 -6.55
C PHE A 30 -12.62 5.10 -7.42
N ASN A 31 -12.61 5.67 -8.63
CA ASN A 31 -13.64 5.45 -9.64
C ASN A 31 -13.05 5.64 -11.05
N SER A 32 -13.79 5.17 -12.07
CA SER A 32 -13.36 5.22 -13.48
C SER A 32 -13.34 6.62 -14.09
N HIS A 33 -13.91 7.62 -13.42
CA HIS A 33 -13.99 9.01 -13.90
C HIS A 33 -12.98 9.93 -13.18
N ASN A 34 -12.02 9.36 -12.46
CA ASN A 34 -11.01 10.15 -11.76
C ASN A 34 -10.08 10.83 -12.78
N GLU A 35 -9.94 12.15 -12.66
CA GLU A 35 -9.12 12.97 -13.56
C GLU A 35 -7.64 13.03 -13.15
N GLU A 36 -7.32 12.76 -11.87
CA GLU A 36 -5.98 12.81 -11.32
C GLU A 36 -5.25 11.45 -11.40
N VAL A 37 -6.00 10.34 -11.36
CA VAL A 37 -5.47 8.98 -11.45
C VAL A 37 -6.24 8.21 -12.52
N ARG A 38 -5.52 7.68 -13.52
CA ARG A 38 -6.12 6.83 -14.53
C ARG A 38 -6.27 5.40 -14.01
N PHE A 39 -7.43 5.07 -13.46
CA PHE A 39 -7.75 3.69 -13.06
C PHE A 39 -8.19 2.86 -14.27
N ASN A 40 -7.50 1.75 -14.51
CA ASN A 40 -7.92 0.70 -15.43
C ASN A 40 -8.92 -0.25 -14.76
N LEU A 41 -8.56 -0.74 -13.57
CA LEU A 41 -9.36 -1.72 -12.84
C LEU A 41 -9.35 -1.47 -11.34
N LEU A 42 -10.54 -1.49 -10.74
CA LEU A 42 -10.71 -1.56 -9.29
C LEU A 42 -11.29 -2.92 -8.93
N GLY A 43 -10.48 -3.75 -8.26
CA GLY A 43 -10.84 -5.12 -7.94
C GLY A 43 -12.03 -5.21 -6.99
N LYS A 44 -12.89 -6.22 -7.17
CA LYS A 44 -14.13 -6.38 -6.40
C LYS A 44 -13.91 -6.31 -4.88
N ARG A 45 -12.91 -7.03 -4.34
CA ARG A 45 -12.61 -7.01 -2.90
C ARG A 45 -12.18 -5.63 -2.41
N PHE A 46 -11.39 -4.92 -3.22
CA PHE A 46 -10.99 -3.55 -2.89
C PHE A 46 -12.22 -2.64 -2.83
N LEU A 47 -13.10 -2.73 -3.83
CA LEU A 47 -14.35 -1.97 -3.85
C LEU A 47 -15.22 -2.28 -2.63
N ASP A 48 -15.50 -3.56 -2.37
CA ASP A 48 -16.37 -4.00 -1.28
C ASP A 48 -15.83 -3.54 0.09
N TRP A 49 -14.53 -3.67 0.34
CA TRP A 49 -13.94 -3.41 1.66
C TRP A 49 -13.60 -1.94 1.90
N PHE A 50 -13.26 -1.18 0.87
CA PHE A 50 -12.71 0.17 1.05
C PHE A 50 -13.56 1.27 0.44
N VAL A 51 -14.28 0.98 -0.65
CA VAL A 51 -14.95 2.01 -1.45
C VAL A 51 -16.45 2.06 -1.20
N LEU A 52 -17.09 0.91 -1.10
CA LEU A 52 -18.54 0.76 -0.95
C LEU A 52 -18.99 0.60 0.50
N THR A 53 -18.05 0.53 1.46
CA THR A 53 -18.39 0.50 2.88
C THR A 53 -18.86 1.88 3.32
N GLU A 54 -20.12 1.97 3.73
CA GLU A 54 -20.73 3.20 4.25
C GLU A 54 -20.11 3.61 5.59
N ASP A 55 -20.13 4.91 5.91
CA ASP A 55 -19.71 5.49 7.19
C ASP A 55 -18.25 5.21 7.63
N ALA A 56 -17.39 4.82 6.71
CA ALA A 56 -15.95 4.72 6.97
C ALA A 56 -15.36 6.12 7.22
N ASP A 57 -15.12 6.46 8.49
CA ASP A 57 -14.39 7.67 8.87
C ASP A 57 -12.89 7.43 8.71
N TRP A 58 -12.40 7.70 7.50
CA TRP A 58 -10.98 7.68 7.20
C TRP A 58 -10.32 8.90 7.83
N ILE A 59 -9.95 8.78 9.11
CA ILE A 59 -9.20 9.81 9.83
C ILE A 59 -7.88 10.04 9.10
N THR A 60 -7.76 11.19 8.45
CA THR A 60 -6.49 11.72 7.95
C THR A 60 -5.79 12.41 9.12
N ASP A 61 -4.80 11.74 9.72
CA ASP A 61 -3.84 12.42 10.57
C ASP A 61 -3.14 13.49 9.72
N ARG A 62 -3.13 14.76 10.14
CA ARG A 62 -2.64 15.88 9.30
C ARG A 62 -1.11 15.96 9.23
N ASN A 63 -0.42 15.00 9.83
CA ASN A 63 1.03 14.97 9.85
C ASN A 63 1.60 14.34 8.57
N GLN A 64 2.77 14.83 8.17
CA GLN A 64 3.59 14.14 7.19
C GLN A 64 4.02 12.79 7.74
N ARG A 65 4.03 11.77 6.88
CA ARG A 65 4.55 10.45 7.24
C ARG A 65 5.70 10.06 6.34
N ILE A 66 6.71 9.44 6.95
CA ILE A 66 7.79 8.81 6.22
C ILE A 66 7.37 7.37 5.94
N LEU A 67 7.32 7.00 4.66
CA LEU A 67 7.14 5.61 4.25
C LEU A 67 8.48 5.04 3.80
N ARG A 68 8.79 3.83 4.25
CA ARG A 68 9.91 3.04 3.75
C ARG A 68 9.47 2.24 2.54
N CYS A 69 10.33 2.22 1.53
CA CYS A 69 10.14 1.48 0.29
C CYS A 69 11.10 0.31 0.30
N HIS A 70 10.56 -0.90 0.19
CA HIS A 70 11.35 -2.13 0.16
C HIS A 70 11.09 -2.89 -1.14
N ARG A 71 12.12 -3.53 -1.68
CA ARG A 71 12.00 -4.47 -2.79
C ARG A 71 12.01 -5.89 -2.26
N LEU A 72 11.09 -6.73 -2.73
CA LEU A 72 11.13 -8.16 -2.46
C LEU A 72 12.30 -8.79 -3.20
N VAL A 73 13.21 -9.42 -2.46
CA VAL A 73 14.34 -10.17 -3.03
C VAL A 73 14.06 -11.67 -3.14
N GLN A 74 12.93 -12.13 -2.59
CA GLN A 74 12.48 -13.52 -2.66
C GLN A 74 10.96 -13.61 -2.75
N THR A 75 10.46 -14.57 -3.54
CA THR A 75 9.02 -14.90 -3.57
C THR A 75 8.55 -15.43 -2.21
N THR A 76 7.58 -14.76 -1.60
CA THR A 76 7.20 -15.01 -0.20
C THR A 76 5.73 -14.68 0.07
N LYS A 77 5.25 -14.91 1.30
CA LYS A 77 3.88 -14.55 1.73
C LYS A 77 3.90 -13.32 2.64
N ASP A 78 2.73 -12.72 2.85
CA ASP A 78 2.56 -11.56 3.73
C ASP A 78 3.17 -11.76 5.13
N GLU A 79 3.03 -12.95 5.71
CA GLU A 79 3.49 -13.20 7.08
C GLU A 79 5.01 -13.06 7.22
N ALA A 80 5.76 -13.44 6.18
CA ALA A 80 7.21 -13.28 6.17
C ALA A 80 7.62 -11.81 5.98
N ILE A 81 6.89 -11.07 5.13
CA ILE A 81 7.10 -9.64 4.90
C ILE A 81 6.86 -8.88 6.20
N ILE A 82 5.72 -9.12 6.84
CA ILE A 82 5.33 -8.49 8.11
C ILE A 82 6.31 -8.85 9.23
N ALA A 83 6.75 -10.12 9.30
CA ALA A 83 7.74 -10.55 10.28
C ALA A 83 9.08 -9.81 10.12
N GLU A 84 9.53 -9.58 8.89
CA GLU A 84 10.79 -8.85 8.63
C GLU A 84 10.67 -7.34 8.86
N LEU A 85 9.54 -6.74 8.49
CA LEU A 85 9.28 -5.31 8.74
C LEU A 85 9.13 -4.97 10.22
N GLY A 86 8.88 -5.98 11.06
CA GLY A 86 8.58 -5.86 12.48
C GLY A 86 7.20 -6.43 12.73
N SER A 87 7.14 -7.54 13.46
CA SER A 87 5.97 -8.43 13.64
C SER A 87 4.65 -7.77 14.11
N ASP A 88 4.66 -6.48 14.42
CA ASP A 88 3.48 -5.68 14.71
C ASP A 88 2.98 -4.96 13.46
N VAL A 89 2.11 -5.64 12.71
CA VAL A 89 1.51 -5.13 11.47
C VAL A 89 0.89 -3.74 11.64
N ILE A 90 0.42 -3.40 12.84
CA ILE A 90 -0.27 -2.15 13.13
C ILE A 90 0.68 -0.95 12.95
N LYS A 91 1.95 -1.11 13.29
CA LYS A 91 2.97 -0.06 13.15
C LYS A 91 3.39 0.16 11.70
N LEU A 92 3.11 -0.81 10.83
CA LEU A 92 3.50 -0.79 9.42
C LEU A 92 2.42 -0.19 8.51
N LEU A 93 1.20 -0.01 9.03
CA LEU A 93 0.03 0.29 8.22
C LEU A 93 0.16 1.63 7.52
N VAL A 94 -0.03 1.60 6.22
CA VAL A 94 -0.25 2.78 5.38
C VAL A 94 -1.75 3.07 5.38
N SER A 95 -2.14 4.33 5.27
CA SER A 95 -3.53 4.73 5.15
C SER A 95 -4.00 4.73 3.69
N LEU A 96 -5.29 4.51 3.47
CA LEU A 96 -5.87 4.58 2.12
C LEU A 96 -5.70 5.96 1.45
N PRO A 97 -5.82 7.11 2.16
CA PRO A 97 -5.48 8.42 1.61
C PRO A 97 -4.03 8.55 1.14
N GLU A 98 -3.05 7.99 1.88
CA GLU A 98 -1.64 8.02 1.47
C GLU A 98 -1.41 7.23 0.19
N ILE A 99 -2.05 6.06 0.05
CA ILE A 99 -2.00 5.27 -1.18
C ILE A 99 -2.57 6.08 -2.35
N TYR A 100 -3.70 6.77 -2.15
CA TYR A 100 -4.26 7.64 -3.18
C TYR A 100 -3.31 8.78 -3.55
N THR A 101 -2.69 9.45 -2.58
CA THR A 101 -1.69 10.50 -2.83
C THR A 101 -0.55 9.96 -3.70
N LEU A 102 -0.02 8.79 -3.39
CA LEU A 102 1.03 8.16 -4.20
C LEU A 102 0.55 7.88 -5.63
N LEU A 103 -0.64 7.30 -5.78
CA LEU A 103 -1.21 7.02 -7.11
C LEU A 103 -1.43 8.30 -7.92
N ARG A 104 -1.93 9.36 -7.27
CA ARG A 104 -2.17 10.69 -7.86
C ARG A 104 -0.89 11.33 -8.37
N ASP A 105 0.17 11.27 -7.58
CA ASP A 105 1.48 11.82 -7.96
C ASP A 105 2.10 11.05 -9.13
N HIS A 106 1.62 9.82 -9.39
CA HIS A 106 1.98 8.97 -10.53
C HIS A 106 0.82 8.75 -11.52
N GLY A 107 -0.14 9.67 -11.60
CA GLY A 107 -1.49 9.47 -12.15
C GLY A 107 -1.64 8.69 -13.48
N TRP A 108 -0.68 8.85 -14.40
CA TRP A 108 -0.67 8.19 -15.73
C TRP A 108 0.32 7.03 -15.84
N GLY A 109 0.77 6.47 -14.71
CA GLY A 109 1.84 5.48 -14.69
C GLY A 109 3.21 6.10 -14.95
N THR A 110 3.39 7.39 -14.64
CA THR A 110 4.67 8.07 -14.82
C THR A 110 5.71 7.47 -13.87
N PRO A 111 6.96 7.22 -14.33
CA PRO A 111 8.00 6.69 -13.47
C PRO A 111 8.22 7.51 -12.20
N GLY A 112 8.48 6.83 -11.08
CA GLY A 112 8.97 7.43 -9.85
C GLY A 112 8.88 6.44 -8.70
N VAL A 113 8.29 6.81 -7.55
CA VAL A 113 8.37 5.92 -6.37
C VAL A 113 7.56 4.65 -6.54
N LEU A 114 6.37 4.73 -7.13
CA LEU A 114 5.59 3.54 -7.46
C LEU A 114 6.17 2.84 -8.70
N LEU A 115 6.25 1.52 -8.63
CA LEU A 115 6.47 0.68 -9.80
C LEU A 115 5.32 0.87 -10.79
N SER A 116 5.67 1.26 -12.01
CA SER A 116 4.75 1.49 -13.14
C SER A 116 5.03 0.58 -14.33
N ASN A 117 5.82 -0.48 -14.11
CA ASN A 117 6.30 -1.43 -15.12
C ASN A 117 5.52 -2.77 -15.11
N GLY A 118 4.28 -2.76 -14.62
CA GLY A 118 3.45 -3.96 -14.46
C GLY A 118 3.69 -4.75 -13.17
N GLU A 119 4.77 -4.45 -12.43
CA GLU A 119 5.02 -5.05 -11.12
C GLU A 119 4.14 -4.45 -10.04
N ALA A 120 3.85 -5.23 -9.00
CA ALA A 120 2.99 -4.80 -7.92
C ALA A 120 3.72 -3.94 -6.87
N ASN A 121 3.03 -2.91 -6.41
CA ASN A 121 3.29 -2.17 -5.19
C ASN A 121 2.33 -2.68 -4.12
N ILE A 122 2.84 -3.02 -2.94
CA ILE A 122 2.11 -3.71 -1.88
C ILE A 122 2.05 -2.80 -0.66
N PHE A 123 0.85 -2.69 -0.09
CA PHE A 123 0.56 -1.89 1.08
C PHE A 123 -0.24 -2.71 2.08
N TYR A 124 0.02 -2.53 3.37
CA TYR A 124 -0.83 -3.07 4.44
C TYR A 124 -1.69 -1.95 5.02
N VAL A 125 -3.00 -2.16 5.07
CA VAL A 125 -3.98 -1.12 5.44
C VAL A 125 -5.06 -1.73 6.32
N ARG A 126 -5.59 -0.97 7.27
CA ARG A 126 -6.83 -1.35 7.97
C ARG A 126 -8.03 -1.02 7.10
N ASP A 127 -8.91 -1.99 6.89
CA ASP A 127 -10.24 -1.71 6.35
C ASP A 127 -11.10 -0.94 7.38
N PRO A 128 -12.28 -0.43 7.01
CA PRO A 128 -13.18 0.28 7.93
C PRO A 128 -13.62 -0.53 9.15
N THR A 129 -13.55 -1.86 9.09
CA THR A 129 -13.84 -2.73 10.25
C THR A 129 -12.65 -2.86 11.21
N GLY A 130 -11.53 -2.23 10.88
CA GLY A 130 -10.27 -2.31 11.62
C GLY A 130 -9.44 -3.54 11.29
N THR A 131 -9.84 -4.35 10.29
CA THR A 131 -9.13 -5.58 9.90
C THR A 131 -7.97 -5.25 8.96
N PRO A 132 -6.73 -5.68 9.26
CA PRO A 132 -5.61 -5.55 8.32
C PRO A 132 -5.84 -6.31 7.02
N ARG A 133 -5.62 -5.64 5.89
CA ARG A 133 -5.67 -6.17 4.53
C ARG A 133 -4.40 -5.82 3.79
N ALA A 134 -4.05 -6.63 2.81
CA ALA A 134 -3.08 -6.25 1.80
C ALA A 134 -3.82 -5.57 0.64
N ILE A 135 -3.36 -4.39 0.25
CA ILE A 135 -3.72 -3.72 -0.99
C ILE A 135 -2.53 -3.85 -1.93
N PHE A 136 -2.81 -4.09 -3.20
CA PHE A 136 -1.79 -4.03 -4.23
C PHE A 136 -2.22 -3.12 -5.38
N THR A 137 -1.23 -2.46 -5.97
CA THR A 137 -1.41 -1.65 -7.17
C THR A 137 -0.38 -2.04 -8.21
N TYR A 138 -0.75 -2.05 -9.48
CA TYR A 138 0.22 -2.14 -10.58
C TYR A 138 -0.29 -1.25 -11.72
N CYS A 139 0.63 -0.71 -12.53
CA CYS A 139 0.26 0.04 -13.73
C CYS A 139 0.58 -0.81 -14.96
N ASP A 140 -0.39 -0.96 -15.84
CA ASP A 140 -0.18 -1.50 -17.18
C ASP A 140 -0.25 -0.38 -18.23
N ALA A 141 -0.29 -0.74 -19.51
CA ALA A 141 -0.37 0.23 -20.61
C ALA A 141 -1.67 1.06 -20.64
N VAL A 142 -2.71 0.63 -19.92
CA VAL A 142 -4.02 1.30 -19.85
C VAL A 142 -4.11 2.19 -18.62
N GLY A 143 -3.56 1.76 -17.48
CA GLY A 143 -3.51 2.56 -16.26
C GLY A 143 -3.34 1.72 -14.99
N TRP A 144 -3.72 2.29 -13.86
CA TRP A 144 -3.58 1.68 -12.55
C TRP A 144 -4.68 0.64 -12.29
N CYS A 145 -4.25 -0.54 -11.89
CA CYS A 145 -5.08 -1.58 -11.31
C CYS A 145 -4.90 -1.58 -9.80
N VAL A 146 -6.00 -1.59 -9.04
CA VAL A 146 -5.97 -1.65 -7.57
C VAL A 146 -6.78 -2.84 -7.10
N GLY A 147 -6.17 -3.68 -6.27
CA GLY A 147 -6.82 -4.86 -5.69
C GLY A 147 -6.56 -4.98 -4.20
N ALA A 148 -7.27 -5.91 -3.57
CA ALA A 148 -7.09 -6.22 -2.16
C ALA A 148 -7.28 -7.72 -1.89
N HIS A 149 -6.60 -8.23 -0.87
CA HIS A 149 -6.84 -9.57 -0.34
C HIS A 149 -6.62 -9.64 1.17
N HIS A 150 -7.01 -10.77 1.74
CA HIS A 150 -6.73 -11.11 3.14
C HIS A 150 -5.22 -11.30 3.31
N ILE A 151 -4.67 -10.80 4.42
CA ILE A 151 -3.35 -11.23 4.89
C ILE A 151 -3.42 -12.72 5.18
N GLY A 152 -2.44 -13.48 4.69
CA GLY A 152 -2.40 -14.94 4.80
C GLY A 152 -3.25 -15.67 3.76
N ALA A 153 -3.58 -15.00 2.66
CA ALA A 153 -4.01 -15.68 1.45
C ALA A 153 -2.97 -16.73 1.00
N THR A 154 -3.41 -17.71 0.21
CA THR A 154 -2.53 -18.78 -0.27
C THR A 154 -1.48 -18.29 -1.27
N ASP A 155 -1.79 -17.20 -1.96
CA ASP A 155 -0.96 -16.63 -3.03
C ASP A 155 0.31 -16.00 -2.46
N LYS A 156 1.40 -16.11 -3.22
CA LYS A 156 2.70 -15.52 -2.87
C LYS A 156 2.93 -14.23 -3.66
N TRP A 157 3.63 -13.31 -3.04
CA TRP A 157 4.23 -12.16 -3.70
C TRP A 157 5.51 -12.60 -4.39
N GLU A 158 5.65 -12.29 -5.67
CA GLU A 158 6.84 -12.61 -6.44
C GLU A 158 7.98 -11.63 -6.15
N VAL A 159 9.21 -12.11 -6.38
CA VAL A 159 10.43 -11.29 -6.34
C VAL A 159 10.29 -10.07 -7.27
N GLY A 160 10.86 -8.93 -6.86
CA GLY A 160 10.86 -7.69 -7.64
C GLY A 160 9.72 -6.72 -7.30
N ARG A 161 8.64 -7.19 -6.66
CA ARG A 161 7.55 -6.33 -6.18
C ARG A 161 8.03 -5.39 -5.07
N GLN A 162 7.36 -4.26 -4.94
CA GLN A 162 7.71 -3.23 -3.96
C GLN A 162 6.73 -3.24 -2.79
N VAL A 163 7.23 -3.11 -1.56
CA VAL A 163 6.44 -3.06 -0.33
C VAL A 163 6.64 -1.70 0.32
N PHE A 164 5.55 -1.05 0.70
CA PHE A 164 5.55 0.20 1.43
C PHE A 164 5.11 -0.03 2.87
N SER A 165 5.83 0.57 3.81
CA SER A 165 5.51 0.52 5.24
C SER A 165 5.73 1.88 5.89
N CYS A 166 4.95 2.19 6.93
CA CYS A 166 5.27 3.35 7.76
C CYS A 166 6.63 3.17 8.44
N ALA A 167 7.46 4.21 8.42
CA ALA A 167 8.62 4.27 9.29
C ALA A 167 8.15 4.27 10.75
N PRO A 168 8.88 3.59 11.66
CA PRO A 168 8.61 3.72 13.09
C PRO A 168 8.69 5.19 13.48
N ALA A 169 7.76 5.65 14.33
CA ALA A 169 7.88 6.96 14.94
C ALA A 169 9.27 7.06 15.59
N SER A 170 9.97 8.18 15.39
CA SER A 170 11.17 8.46 16.18
C SER A 170 10.75 8.38 17.64
N GLU A 171 11.31 7.41 18.38
CA GLU A 171 11.25 7.47 19.83
C GLU A 171 12.11 8.68 20.21
N ASP A 172 11.44 9.80 20.47
CA ASP A 172 12.07 10.95 21.09
C ASP A 172 12.65 10.48 22.43
N TRP A 173 13.97 10.45 22.52
CA TRP A 173 14.75 10.10 23.70
C TRP A 173 14.89 11.28 24.67
#